data_AF-A0A6V7RNW7-F1
#
_entry.id   AF-A0A6V7RNW7-F1
#
_cell.length_a   1.000
_cell.length_b   1.000
_cell.length_c   1.000
_cell.angle_alpha   90.00
_cell.angle_beta   90.00
_cell.angle_gamma   90.00
#
_symmetry.space_group_name_H-M   'P 1'
#
loop_
_entity.id
_entity.type
_entity.pdbx_description
1 polymer ?
#
loop_
_entity_poly.entity_id
_entity_poly.type
_entity_poly.pdbx_seq_one_letter_code
_entity_poly.pdbx_strand_id
1 'polypeptide(L)'
;MGWEFIAFFFGAAALGLFILFVVFIAGLLKWLLQGYFLFRVADIKSYHLPWLAFIPFGTFYIGGQAYDGNILKKESFDPKHIGLAFAIAGLVLYLMGLSIGDLVITYLLIESVAFIGLFTAYVKQPVIGVLLALLNVVTAGIVAIVILFLYSRKLKDEFDGTNNFGQDDLTGAAGADQKHNDSSRPSHPNDPNLNRDI
;
A
#
# COMPACT_ATOMS: atom_id res chain seq x y z
N MET A 1 8.95 -40.93 -38.41
CA MET A 1 9.02 -39.46 -38.37
C MET A 1 7.78 -38.76 -37.76
N GLY A 2 6.60 -39.39 -37.64
CA GLY A 2 5.42 -38.72 -37.04
C GLY A 2 5.41 -38.64 -35.50
N TRP A 3 5.90 -39.68 -34.81
CA TRP A 3 5.88 -39.74 -33.33
C TRP A 3 6.89 -38.81 -32.66
N GLU A 4 8.08 -38.61 -33.24
CA GLU A 4 9.11 -37.73 -32.71
C GLU A 4 8.66 -36.27 -32.74
N PHE A 5 7.93 -35.87 -33.79
CA PHE A 5 7.39 -34.51 -33.93
C PHE A 5 6.27 -34.23 -32.93
N ILE A 6 5.39 -35.22 -32.70
CA ILE A 6 4.33 -35.15 -31.69
C ILE A 6 4.94 -35.09 -30.28
N ALA A 7 5.91 -35.95 -29.98
CA ALA A 7 6.61 -35.95 -28.69
C ALA A 7 7.35 -34.64 -28.42
N PHE A 8 7.98 -34.04 -29.42
CA PHE A 8 8.61 -32.72 -29.31
C PHE A 8 7.59 -31.61 -29.04
N PHE A 9 6.43 -31.63 -29.72
CA PHE A 9 5.33 -30.68 -29.45
C PHE A 9 4.75 -30.82 -28.05
N PHE A 10 4.53 -32.05 -27.57
CA PHE A 10 4.08 -32.29 -26.20
C PHE A 10 5.12 -31.87 -25.16
N GLY A 11 6.42 -32.13 -25.42
CA GLY A 11 7.51 -31.66 -24.57
C GLY A 11 7.58 -30.13 -24.50
N ALA A 12 7.46 -29.46 -25.64
CA ALA A 12 7.43 -27.99 -25.72
C ALA A 12 6.20 -27.40 -25.03
N ALA A 13 5.02 -28.02 -25.20
CA ALA A 13 3.79 -27.60 -24.54
C ALA A 13 3.87 -27.78 -23.02
N ALA A 14 4.43 -28.91 -22.54
CA ALA A 14 4.64 -29.16 -21.12
C ALA A 14 5.62 -28.15 -20.51
N LEU A 15 6.72 -27.84 -21.21
CA LEU A 15 7.66 -26.80 -20.79
C LEU A 15 7.00 -25.41 -20.75
N GLY A 16 6.18 -25.08 -21.76
CA GLY A 16 5.42 -23.84 -21.80
C GLY A 16 4.46 -23.71 -20.62
N LEU A 17 3.71 -24.77 -20.29
CA LEU A 17 2.83 -24.81 -19.11
C LEU A 17 3.62 -24.69 -17.81
N PHE A 18 4.77 -25.34 -17.71
CA PHE A 18 5.64 -25.23 -16.53
C PHE A 18 6.13 -23.79 -16.33
N ILE A 19 6.59 -23.12 -17.39
CA ILE A 19 7.01 -21.72 -17.33
C ILE A 19 5.84 -20.82 -16.95
N LEU A 20 4.66 -21.03 -17.54
CA LEU A 20 3.44 -20.29 -17.21
C LEU A 20 3.11 -20.44 -15.72
N PHE A 21 3.23 -21.65 -15.18
CA PHE A 21 2.98 -21.94 -13.78
C PHE A 21 3.97 -21.23 -12.84
N VAL A 22 5.26 -21.21 -13.20
CA VAL A 22 6.28 -20.48 -12.44
C VAL A 22 6.00 -18.98 -12.43
N VAL A 23 5.67 -18.40 -13.59
CA VAL A 23 5.30 -16.98 -13.71
C VAL A 23 4.04 -16.67 -12.91
N PHE A 24 3.04 -17.56 -12.94
CA PHE A 24 1.82 -17.40 -12.16
C PHE A 24 2.07 -17.39 -10.66
N ILE A 25 2.88 -18.33 -10.14
CA ILE A 25 3.26 -18.34 -8.71
C ILE A 25 4.04 -17.08 -8.34
N ALA A 26 5.01 -16.67 -9.16
CA ALA A 26 5.78 -15.45 -8.91
C ALA A 26 4.88 -14.20 -8.88
N GLY A 27 3.90 -14.13 -9.80
CA GLY A 27 2.89 -13.07 -9.83
C GLY A 27 2.01 -13.04 -8.59
N LEU A 28 1.54 -14.21 -8.13
CA LEU A 28 0.76 -14.34 -6.90
C LEU A 28 1.56 -13.92 -5.66
N LEU A 29 2.82 -14.37 -5.55
CA LEU A 29 3.70 -13.98 -4.44
C LEU A 29 3.96 -12.47 -4.45
N LYS A 30 4.24 -11.89 -5.62
CA LYS A 30 4.39 -10.44 -5.79
C LYS A 30 3.15 -9.70 -5.32
N TRP A 31 1.97 -10.15 -5.75
CA TRP A 31 0.70 -9.54 -5.40
C TRP A 31 0.40 -9.61 -3.90
N LEU A 32 0.58 -10.78 -3.28
CA LEU A 32 0.39 -10.99 -1.84
C LEU A 32 1.35 -10.13 -1.01
N LEU A 33 2.63 -10.07 -1.41
CA LEU A 33 3.64 -9.29 -0.69
C LEU A 33 3.34 -7.78 -0.75
N GLN A 34 2.96 -7.29 -1.93
CA GLN A 34 2.54 -5.90 -2.10
C GLN A 34 1.28 -5.60 -1.28
N GLY A 35 0.28 -6.48 -1.33
CA GLY A 35 -0.96 -6.36 -0.55
C GLY A 35 -0.71 -6.35 0.95
N TYR A 36 0.21 -7.19 1.45
CA TYR A 36 0.59 -7.22 2.87
C TYR A 36 1.19 -5.90 3.35
N PHE A 37 2.14 -5.33 2.63
CA PHE A 37 2.74 -4.06 3.05
C PHE A 37 1.76 -2.88 2.88
N LEU A 38 0.92 -2.92 1.85
CA LEU A 38 -0.14 -1.92 1.68
C LEU A 38 -1.16 -1.97 2.82
N PHE A 39 -1.57 -3.18 3.24
CA PHE A 39 -2.41 -3.40 4.41
C PHE A 39 -1.77 -2.79 5.66
N ARG A 40 -0.49 -3.09 5.92
CA ARG A 40 0.25 -2.53 7.07
C ARG A 40 0.25 -0.99 7.08
N VAL A 41 0.55 -0.37 5.95
CA VAL A 41 0.55 1.09 5.82
C VAL A 41 -0.86 1.64 6.07
N ALA A 42 -1.88 1.02 5.49
CA ALA A 42 -3.27 1.44 5.61
C ALA A 42 -3.81 1.29 7.05
N ASP A 43 -3.43 0.22 7.73
CA ASP A 43 -3.80 -0.07 9.12
C ASP A 43 -3.17 0.96 10.07
N ILE A 44 -1.86 1.21 9.96
CA ILE A 44 -1.17 2.21 10.79
C ILE A 44 -1.70 3.63 10.52
N LYS A 45 -2.04 3.94 9.27
CA LYS A 45 -2.63 5.23 8.89
C LYS A 45 -4.13 5.34 9.17
N SER A 46 -4.78 4.27 9.69
CA SER A 46 -6.22 4.22 9.94
C SER A 46 -7.09 4.56 8.71
N TYR A 47 -6.68 4.09 7.53
CA TYR A 47 -7.48 4.23 6.31
C TYR A 47 -8.76 3.40 6.37
N HIS A 48 -9.77 3.81 5.60
CA HIS A 48 -11.02 3.07 5.50
C HIS A 48 -10.79 1.74 4.78
N LEU A 49 -11.26 0.63 5.37
CA LEU A 49 -11.21 -0.74 4.83
C LEU A 49 -9.80 -1.19 4.35
N PRO A 50 -8.80 -1.27 5.26
CA PRO A 50 -7.42 -1.62 4.89
C PRO A 50 -7.29 -3.04 4.30
N TRP A 51 -8.20 -3.95 4.63
CA TRP A 51 -8.26 -5.32 4.11
C TRP A 51 -8.48 -5.38 2.59
N LEU A 52 -8.96 -4.30 1.95
CA LEU A 52 -9.07 -4.20 0.49
C LEU A 52 -7.72 -4.31 -0.23
N ALA A 53 -6.59 -4.20 0.47
CA ALA A 53 -5.26 -4.38 -0.10
C ALA A 53 -5.04 -5.76 -0.74
N PHE A 54 -5.82 -6.76 -0.35
CA PHE A 54 -5.76 -8.14 -0.86
C PHE A 54 -6.79 -8.44 -1.95
N ILE A 55 -7.55 -7.44 -2.40
CA ILE A 55 -8.56 -7.60 -3.45
C ILE A 55 -8.07 -6.89 -4.72
N PRO A 56 -8.23 -7.50 -5.91
CA PRO A 56 -7.99 -6.79 -7.16
C PRO A 56 -8.75 -5.46 -7.18
N PHE A 57 -8.11 -4.37 -7.62
CA PHE A 57 -8.66 -3.00 -7.57
C PHE A 57 -8.82 -2.37 -6.16
N GLY A 58 -8.78 -3.16 -5.08
CA GLY A 58 -8.79 -2.64 -3.72
C GLY A 58 -7.47 -1.93 -3.36
N THR A 59 -6.37 -2.28 -4.03
CA THR A 59 -5.11 -1.51 -3.99
C THR A 59 -5.30 -0.07 -4.48
N PHE A 60 -6.16 0.14 -5.48
CA PHE A 60 -6.47 1.47 -6.03
C PHE A 60 -7.30 2.29 -5.06
N TYR A 61 -8.21 1.63 -4.34
CA TYR A 61 -8.99 2.26 -3.28
C TYR A 61 -8.10 2.81 -2.17
N ILE A 62 -7.16 2.00 -1.70
CA ILE A 62 -6.22 2.40 -0.64
C ILE A 62 -5.21 3.43 -1.14
N GLY A 63 -4.68 3.25 -2.36
CA GLY A 63 -3.80 4.23 -3.00
C GLY A 63 -4.48 5.59 -3.17
N GLY A 64 -5.74 5.60 -3.62
CA GLY A 64 -6.52 6.82 -3.78
C GLY A 64 -6.88 7.52 -2.46
N GLN A 65 -6.97 6.81 -1.34
CA GLN A 65 -7.08 7.45 -0.03
C GLN A 65 -5.78 8.20 0.35
N ALA A 66 -4.61 7.68 -0.03
CA ALA A 66 -3.32 8.34 0.21
C ALA A 66 -3.06 9.56 -0.70
N TYR A 67 -3.88 9.74 -1.74
CA TYR A 67 -3.82 10.89 -2.65
C TYR A 67 -4.36 12.17 -2.02
N ASP A 68 -5.34 12.04 -1.14
CA ASP A 68 -5.91 13.17 -0.45
C ASP A 68 -4.95 13.69 0.63
N GLY A 69 -4.81 15.01 0.70
CA GLY A 69 -3.89 15.70 1.62
C GLY A 69 -2.42 15.75 1.22
N ASN A 70 -1.91 14.87 0.34
CA ASN A 70 -0.51 14.88 -0.13
C ASN A 70 -0.32 15.37 -1.57
N ILE A 71 -1.32 15.19 -2.44
CA ILE A 71 -1.31 15.67 -3.84
C ILE A 71 -2.47 16.65 -4.07
N LEU A 72 -3.65 16.33 -3.53
CA LEU A 72 -4.83 17.20 -3.58
C LEU A 72 -4.87 18.12 -2.36
N LYS A 73 -5.57 19.26 -2.47
CA LYS A 73 -5.80 20.15 -1.33
C LYS A 73 -6.51 19.39 -0.22
N LYS A 74 -5.85 19.28 0.94
CA LYS A 74 -6.39 18.67 2.16
C LYS A 74 -7.80 19.24 2.43
N GLU A 75 -8.77 18.37 2.69
CA GLU A 75 -10.20 18.68 2.92
C GLU A 75 -11.01 19.11 1.69
N SER A 76 -10.44 19.15 0.49
CA SER A 76 -11.21 19.46 -0.72
C SER A 76 -12.16 18.32 -1.12
N PHE A 77 -11.83 17.08 -0.74
CA PHE A 77 -12.63 15.88 -1.03
C PHE A 77 -12.48 14.91 0.13
N ASP A 78 -13.45 14.01 0.32
CA ASP A 78 -13.27 12.92 1.27
C ASP A 78 -12.34 11.86 0.64
N PRO A 79 -11.24 11.43 1.30
CA PRO A 79 -10.30 10.45 0.78
C PRO A 79 -10.98 9.16 0.28
N LYS A 80 -12.10 8.78 0.91
CA LYS A 80 -12.87 7.59 0.53
C LYS A 80 -13.45 7.69 -0.88
N HIS A 81 -13.80 8.89 -1.34
CA HIS A 81 -14.40 9.12 -2.65
C HIS A 81 -13.36 9.08 -3.77
N ILE A 82 -12.13 9.57 -3.51
CA ILE A 82 -11.03 9.46 -4.46
C ILE A 82 -10.59 8.00 -4.60
N GLY A 83 -10.44 7.28 -3.48
CA GLY A 83 -10.22 5.84 -3.49
C GLY A 83 -11.28 5.10 -4.30
N LEU A 84 -12.55 5.42 -4.08
CA LEU A 84 -13.66 4.79 -4.80
C LEU A 84 -13.61 5.09 -6.31
N ALA A 85 -13.31 6.33 -6.70
CA ALA A 85 -13.18 6.70 -8.11
C ALA A 85 -12.09 5.91 -8.83
N PHE A 86 -10.92 5.74 -8.20
CA PHE A 86 -9.83 4.93 -8.74
C PHE A 86 -10.19 3.44 -8.87
N ALA A 87 -10.89 2.90 -7.86
CA ALA A 87 -11.37 1.51 -7.91
C ALA A 87 -12.38 1.29 -9.05
N ILE A 88 -13.34 2.21 -9.22
CA ILE A 88 -14.34 2.16 -10.30
C ILE A 88 -13.65 2.30 -11.66
N ALA A 89 -12.73 3.26 -11.82
CA ALA A 89 -12.01 3.45 -13.07
C ALA A 89 -11.22 2.19 -13.47
N GLY A 90 -10.55 1.55 -12.51
CA GLY A 90 -9.86 0.28 -12.72
C GLY A 90 -10.80 -0.84 -13.15
N LEU A 91 -11.96 -0.96 -12.50
CA LEU A 91 -12.97 -1.98 -12.83
C LEU A 91 -13.59 -1.76 -14.22
N VAL A 92 -13.91 -0.51 -14.57
CA VAL A 92 -14.45 -0.17 -15.89
C VAL A 92 -13.46 -0.53 -16.99
N LEU A 93 -12.18 -0.17 -16.81
CA LEU A 93 -11.13 -0.51 -17.78
C LEU A 93 -10.92 -2.02 -17.92
N TYR A 94 -11.07 -2.77 -16.82
CA TYR A 94 -11.08 -4.24 -16.87
C TYR A 94 -12.23 -4.80 -17.72
N LEU A 95 -13.42 -4.20 -17.64
CA LEU A 95 -14.61 -4.65 -18.36
C LEU A 95 -14.65 -4.25 -19.84
N MET A 96 -13.78 -3.34 -20.30
CA MET A 96 -13.75 -2.85 -21.69
C MET A 96 -13.27 -3.89 -22.73
N GLY A 97 -13.08 -5.15 -22.35
CA GLY A 97 -12.73 -6.23 -23.27
C GLY A 97 -11.29 -6.14 -23.79
N LEU A 98 -10.40 -5.50 -23.02
CA LEU A 98 -8.97 -5.41 -23.31
C LEU A 98 -8.34 -6.80 -23.41
N SER A 99 -7.32 -6.94 -24.27
CA SER A 99 -6.52 -8.15 -24.30
C SER A 99 -5.85 -8.38 -22.94
N ILE A 100 -5.49 -9.63 -22.62
CA ILE A 100 -4.82 -9.95 -21.34
C ILE A 100 -3.55 -9.11 -21.17
N GLY A 101 -2.81 -8.86 -22.24
CA GLY A 101 -1.61 -8.00 -22.22
C GLY A 101 -1.94 -6.55 -21.89
N ASP A 102 -2.95 -5.99 -22.57
CA ASP A 102 -3.39 -4.61 -22.34
C ASP A 102 -3.93 -4.42 -20.91
N LEU A 103 -4.60 -5.44 -20.37
CA LEU A 103 -5.12 -5.45 -19.01
C LEU A 103 -3.98 -5.42 -17.99
N VAL A 104 -2.93 -6.20 -18.18
CA VAL A 104 -1.76 -6.19 -17.30
C VAL A 104 -1.06 -4.84 -17.32
N ILE A 105 -0.86 -4.25 -18.50
CA ILE A 105 -0.24 -2.93 -18.65
C ILE A 105 -1.12 -1.83 -18.01
N THR A 106 -2.41 -1.86 -18.30
CA THR A 106 -3.38 -0.88 -17.78
C THR A 106 -3.49 -0.98 -16.26
N TYR A 107 -3.57 -2.19 -15.72
CA TYR A 107 -3.58 -2.42 -14.28
C TYR A 107 -2.31 -1.83 -13.65
N LEU A 108 -1.13 -2.12 -14.21
CA LEU A 108 0.15 -1.61 -13.72
C LEU A 108 0.22 -0.07 -13.74
N LEU A 109 -0.27 0.55 -14.81
CA LEU A 109 -0.31 2.01 -14.95
C LEU A 109 -1.22 2.65 -13.90
N ILE A 110 -2.46 2.15 -13.77
CA ILE A 110 -3.42 2.69 -12.81
C ILE A 110 -2.94 2.46 -11.38
N GLU A 111 -2.36 1.29 -11.09
CA GLU A 111 -1.73 0.99 -9.80
C GLU A 111 -0.66 2.01 -9.46
N SER A 112 0.21 2.30 -10.42
CA SER A 112 1.33 3.22 -10.24
C SER A 112 0.83 4.65 -10.06
N VAL A 113 -0.20 5.05 -10.82
CA VAL A 113 -0.90 6.31 -10.59
C VAL A 113 -1.45 6.32 -9.17
N ALA A 114 -2.28 5.36 -8.77
CA ALA A 114 -2.89 5.30 -7.44
C ALA A 114 -1.87 5.32 -6.28
N PHE A 115 -0.63 4.86 -6.49
CA PHE A 115 0.42 4.92 -5.49
C PHE A 115 1.21 6.23 -5.42
N ILE A 116 1.04 7.18 -6.34
CA ILE A 116 1.73 8.48 -6.25
C ILE A 116 1.47 9.14 -4.89
N GLY A 117 0.23 9.19 -4.42
CA GLY A 117 -0.10 9.76 -3.10
C GLY A 117 0.67 9.09 -1.96
N LEU A 118 0.81 7.76 -2.03
CA LEU A 118 1.53 6.97 -1.03
C LEU A 118 3.04 7.15 -1.13
N PHE A 119 3.60 7.23 -2.33
CA PHE A 119 5.02 7.51 -2.55
C PHE A 119 5.36 8.92 -2.10
N THR A 120 4.54 9.91 -2.43
CA THR A 120 4.68 11.29 -1.96
C THR A 120 4.59 11.37 -0.44
N ALA A 121 3.70 10.60 0.20
CA ALA A 121 3.62 10.52 1.65
C ALA A 121 4.92 9.98 2.29
N TYR A 122 5.58 9.03 1.62
CA TYR A 122 6.85 8.46 2.07
C TYR A 122 8.02 9.44 1.91
N VAL A 123 8.21 10.00 0.71
CA VAL A 123 9.35 10.88 0.37
C VAL A 123 9.15 12.35 0.76
N LYS A 124 7.92 12.75 1.13
CA LYS A 124 7.52 14.14 1.44
C LYS A 124 7.76 15.14 0.29
N GLN A 125 7.93 14.67 -0.94
CA GLN A 125 8.12 15.50 -2.13
C GLN A 125 7.28 14.96 -3.31
N PRO A 126 6.41 15.79 -3.93
CA PRO A 126 5.50 15.33 -4.98
C PRO A 126 6.23 14.87 -6.24
N VAL A 127 7.27 15.60 -6.67
CA VAL A 127 8.06 15.29 -7.88
C VAL A 127 8.70 13.90 -7.76
N ILE A 128 9.35 13.61 -6.62
CA ILE A 128 9.97 12.31 -6.39
C ILE A 128 8.90 11.20 -6.32
N GLY A 129 7.73 11.48 -5.73
CA GLY A 129 6.61 10.52 -5.72
C GLY A 129 6.15 10.12 -7.12
N VAL A 130 6.06 11.08 -8.06
CA VAL A 130 5.74 10.81 -9.47
C VAL A 130 6.86 10.02 -10.15
N LEU A 131 8.13 10.35 -9.91
CA LEU A 131 9.26 9.60 -10.45
C LEU A 131 9.27 8.14 -9.96
N LEU A 132 8.93 7.91 -8.69
CA LEU A 132 8.78 6.56 -8.13
C LEU A 132 7.63 5.79 -8.79
N ALA A 133 6.52 6.46 -9.11
CA ALA A 133 5.42 5.84 -9.86
C ALA A 133 5.83 5.46 -11.28
N LEU A 134 6.57 6.32 -11.98
CA LEU A 134 7.13 5.96 -13.29
C LEU A 134 8.11 4.78 -13.19
N LEU A 135 8.96 4.77 -12.17
CA LEU A 135 9.88 3.66 -11.93
C LEU A 135 9.11 2.37 -11.59
N ASN A 136 7.98 2.47 -10.91
CA ASN A 136 7.11 1.33 -10.60
C ASN A 136 6.54 0.67 -11.86
N VAL A 137 6.16 1.47 -12.86
CA VAL A 137 5.74 0.96 -14.17
C VAL A 137 6.89 0.22 -14.86
N VAL A 138 8.08 0.82 -14.93
CA VAL A 138 9.24 0.21 -15.61
C VAL A 138 9.71 -1.07 -14.91
N THR A 139 9.53 -1.17 -13.60
CA THR A 139 9.94 -2.32 -12.78
C THR A 139 8.82 -3.32 -12.52
N ALA A 140 7.69 -3.22 -13.24
CA ALA A 140 6.55 -4.12 -13.09
C ALA A 140 6.03 -4.26 -11.64
N GLY A 141 6.06 -3.17 -10.87
CA GLY A 141 5.49 -3.13 -9.52
C GLY A 141 6.46 -3.44 -8.38
N ILE A 142 7.74 -3.72 -8.67
CA ILE A 142 8.72 -4.07 -7.63
C ILE A 142 9.02 -2.87 -6.72
N VAL A 143 9.09 -1.66 -7.28
CA VAL A 143 9.32 -0.43 -6.50
C VAL A 143 8.24 -0.22 -5.45
N ALA A 144 6.97 -0.47 -5.77
CA ALA A 144 5.87 -0.35 -4.82
C ALA A 144 6.11 -1.23 -3.59
N ILE A 145 6.56 -2.47 -3.77
CA ILE A 145 6.87 -3.38 -2.65
C ILE A 145 7.96 -2.78 -1.76
N VAL A 146 9.07 -2.32 -2.36
CA VAL A 146 10.19 -1.77 -1.59
C VAL A 146 9.78 -0.51 -0.83
N ILE A 147 9.08 0.41 -1.49
CA ILE A 147 8.64 1.65 -0.87
C ILE A 147 7.58 1.39 0.21
N LEU A 148 6.62 0.50 -0.03
CA LEU A 148 5.62 0.10 0.96
C LEU A 148 6.27 -0.56 2.19
N PHE A 149 7.26 -1.43 1.98
CA PHE A 149 8.04 -2.01 3.06
C PHE A 149 8.76 -0.94 3.89
N LEU A 150 9.55 -0.08 3.24
CA LEU A 150 10.28 0.99 3.92
C LEU A 150 9.33 1.96 4.63
N TYR A 151 8.19 2.26 4.01
CA TYR A 151 7.20 3.14 4.59
C TYR A 151 6.50 2.51 5.79
N SER A 152 6.14 1.23 5.71
CA SER A 152 5.56 0.49 6.84
C SER A 152 6.51 0.45 8.04
N ARG A 153 7.82 0.27 7.80
CA ARG A 153 8.85 0.29 8.83
C ARG A 153 8.96 1.69 9.45
N LYS A 154 9.07 2.73 8.61
CA LYS A 154 9.14 4.12 9.06
C LYS A 154 7.93 4.51 9.92
N LEU A 155 6.73 4.15 9.49
CA LEU A 155 5.49 4.41 10.24
C LEU A 155 5.47 3.66 11.56
N LYS A 156 5.93 2.40 11.59
CA LYS A 156 6.04 1.64 12.82
C LYS A 156 7.01 2.31 13.80
N ASP A 157 8.17 2.76 13.35
CA ASP A 157 9.15 3.44 14.19
C ASP A 157 8.60 4.78 14.73
N GLU A 158 7.83 5.52 13.91
CA GLU A 158 7.16 6.76 14.34
C GLU A 158 6.05 6.49 15.39
N PHE A 159 5.25 5.42 15.22
CA PHE A 159 4.16 5.07 16.14
C PHE A 159 4.65 4.37 17.43
N ASP A 160 5.58 3.42 17.34
CA ASP A 160 6.15 2.73 18.50
C ASP A 160 7.12 3.63 19.27
N GLY A 161 7.87 4.49 18.56
CA GLY A 161 8.77 5.48 19.18
C GLY A 161 8.04 6.53 20.02
N THR A 162 6.76 6.81 19.72
CA THR A 162 5.93 7.71 20.54
C THR A 162 5.54 7.07 21.88
N ASN A 163 5.57 5.73 21.99
CA ASN A 163 5.31 5.00 23.24
C ASN A 163 6.59 4.70 24.04
N ASN A 164 7.78 4.83 23.43
CA ASN A 164 9.06 4.50 24.08
C ASN A 164 9.79 5.70 24.71
N PHE A 165 9.27 6.92 24.63
CA PHE A 165 9.78 8.06 25.42
C PHE A 165 9.27 8.10 26.87
N GLY A 166 8.68 7.02 27.37
CA GLY A 166 8.18 6.91 28.74
C GLY A 166 8.67 5.71 29.54
N GLN A 167 9.60 4.90 29.01
CA GLN A 167 9.97 3.64 29.67
C GLN A 167 11.40 3.17 29.40
N ASP A 168 12.37 4.08 29.39
CA ASP A 168 13.81 3.74 29.38
C ASP A 168 14.60 4.46 30.49
N ASP A 169 13.94 4.90 31.57
CA ASP A 169 14.62 5.35 32.80
C ASP A 169 14.06 4.62 34.02
N LEU A 170 14.38 3.34 34.15
CA LEU A 170 14.37 2.65 35.45
C LEU A 170 15.57 1.72 35.58
N THR A 171 16.69 2.25 36.05
CA THR A 171 17.43 1.69 37.20
C THR A 171 18.34 2.77 37.80
N GLY A 172 17.73 3.72 38.52
CA GLY A 172 18.42 4.72 39.31
C GLY A 172 17.61 5.07 40.54
N ALA A 173 17.77 4.27 41.59
CA ALA A 173 17.53 4.59 43.01
C ALA A 173 16.13 5.10 43.46
N ALA A 174 15.50 4.27 44.29
CA ALA A 174 14.82 4.62 45.54
C ALA A 174 13.50 5.44 45.51
N GLY A 175 12.42 4.75 45.90
CA GLY A 175 11.47 5.28 46.87
C GLY A 175 10.14 5.85 46.34
N ALA A 176 9.09 5.52 47.10
CA ALA A 176 7.76 6.14 47.17
C ALA A 176 6.64 5.59 46.28
N ASP A 177 5.69 4.97 46.98
CA ASP A 177 4.28 4.75 46.63
C ASP A 177 3.61 5.96 45.97
N GLN A 178 2.72 5.72 44.99
CA GLN A 178 1.29 6.09 45.10
C GLN A 178 0.48 5.69 43.85
N LYS A 179 -0.69 5.10 44.12
CA LYS A 179 -1.80 4.88 43.17
C LYS A 179 -2.36 6.21 42.67
N HIS A 180 -2.71 6.31 41.39
CA HIS A 180 -4.02 6.84 40.95
C HIS A 180 -4.28 6.56 39.45
N ASN A 181 -5.52 6.13 39.14
CA ASN A 181 -6.08 6.04 37.80
C ASN A 181 -6.09 7.42 37.11
N ASP A 182 -5.67 7.49 35.85
CA ASP A 182 -6.52 8.02 34.78
C ASP A 182 -6.00 7.59 33.40
N SER A 183 -6.84 6.91 32.64
CA SER A 183 -6.60 6.52 31.26
C SER A 183 -6.87 7.72 30.35
N SER A 184 -5.93 8.65 30.28
CA SER A 184 -5.95 9.77 29.32
C SER A 184 -5.06 9.42 28.13
N ARG A 185 -5.69 9.19 26.98
CA ARG A 185 -5.02 9.19 25.67
C ARG A 185 -4.21 10.49 25.53
N PRO A 186 -2.95 10.47 25.06
CA PRO A 186 -2.24 11.70 24.76
C PRO A 186 -2.99 12.47 23.68
N SER A 187 -3.39 13.69 24.01
CA SER A 187 -4.15 14.58 23.14
C SER A 187 -3.29 15.04 21.95
N HIS A 188 -3.85 14.91 20.76
CA HIS A 188 -3.24 15.34 19.50
C HIS A 188 -3.19 16.87 19.46
N PRO A 189 -2.16 17.52 18.87
CA PRO A 189 -2.05 18.99 18.77
C PRO A 189 -3.19 19.70 18.02
N ASN A 190 -4.17 18.96 17.49
CA ASN A 190 -5.33 19.45 16.76
C ASN A 190 -6.63 18.83 17.30
N ASP A 191 -6.74 18.56 18.60
CA ASP A 191 -8.01 18.17 19.20
C ASP A 191 -9.00 19.36 19.17
N PRO A 192 -10.10 19.30 18.41
CA PRO A 192 -11.07 20.40 18.30
C PRO A 192 -11.80 20.72 19.60
N ASN A 193 -11.72 19.83 20.60
CA ASN A 193 -12.37 20.02 21.90
C ASN A 193 -11.52 20.76 22.94
N LEU A 194 -10.28 21.17 22.63
CA LEU A 194 -9.42 21.87 23.59
C LEU A 194 -9.86 23.32 23.90
N ASN A 195 -10.80 23.89 23.12
CA ASN A 195 -11.18 25.30 23.23
C ASN A 195 -12.64 25.52 23.65
N ARG A 196 -13.24 24.56 24.39
CA ARG A 196 -14.62 24.67 24.86
C ARG A 196 -14.79 25.12 26.32
N ASP A 197 -13.73 25.16 27.11
CA ASP A 197 -13.78 25.55 28.52
C ASP A 197 -12.75 26.64 28.87
N ILE A 198 -12.91 27.83 28.28
CA ILE A 198 -12.34 29.10 28.78
C ILE A 198 -13.41 30.19 28.73
#